data_AF-A0AAV3S6W7-F1
#
_entry.id   AF-A0AAV3S6W7-F1
#
_cell.length_a   1.000
_cell.length_b   1.000
_cell.length_c   1.000
_cell.angle_alpha   90.00
_cell.angle_beta   90.00
_cell.angle_gamma   90.00
#
_symmetry.space_group_name_H-M   'P 1'
#
loop_
_entity.id
_entity.type
_entity.pdbx_description
1 polymer ?
#
loop_
_entity_poly.entity_id
_entity_poly.type
_entity_poly.pdbx_seq_one_letter_code
_entity_poly.pdbx_strand_id
1 'polypeptide(L)'
;MRKFTVGRIWDIPIRIDLSLVLFLPLLAWFLGSEAQIDTYAGVINAVVPHAYDTATLHTGANPWLIGVLAAVALFAGVAIHELGHAYRGGRRERLFTHRV
;
A
#
# COMPACT_ATOMS: atom_id res chain seq x y z
N MET A 1 9.93 -19.20 -3.36
CA MET A 1 10.28 -18.01 -2.55
C MET A 1 9.76 -18.21 -1.14
N ARG A 2 10.52 -17.80 -0.12
CA ARG A 2 10.19 -18.08 1.29
C ARG A 2 9.05 -17.16 1.74
N LYS A 3 7.98 -17.75 2.31
CA LYS A 3 6.78 -17.04 2.80
C LYS A 3 6.78 -17.02 4.33
N PHE A 4 6.32 -15.91 4.90
CA PHE A 4 6.18 -15.74 6.35
C PHE A 4 4.73 -15.40 6.67
N THR A 5 4.16 -16.08 7.66
CA THR A 5 2.82 -15.72 8.18
C THR A 5 2.98 -14.57 9.15
N VAL A 6 2.35 -13.44 8.84
CA VAL A 6 2.42 -12.23 9.67
C VAL A 6 1.19 -12.02 10.54
N GLY A 7 0.09 -12.71 10.22
CA GLY A 7 -1.15 -12.61 10.98
C GLY A 7 -2.28 -13.40 10.35
N ARG A 8 -3.48 -13.21 10.90
CA ARG A 8 -4.73 -13.82 10.42
C ARG A 8 -5.86 -12.81 10.59
N ILE A 9 -6.66 -12.62 9.54
CA ILE A 9 -7.88 -11.78 9.57
C ILE A 9 -9.03 -12.62 9.05
N TRP A 10 -10.15 -12.67 9.78
CA TRP A 10 -11.34 -13.48 9.43
C TRP A 10 -11.02 -14.92 9.04
N ASP A 11 -10.11 -15.55 9.80
CA ASP A 11 -9.59 -16.89 9.58
C ASP A 11 -8.71 -17.10 8.32
N ILE A 12 -8.45 -16.04 7.54
CA ILE A 12 -7.56 -16.07 6.37
C ILE A 12 -6.13 -15.74 6.83
N PRO A 13 -5.15 -16.64 6.64
CA PRO A 13 -3.76 -16.38 7.02
C PRO A 13 -3.12 -15.37 6.05
N ILE A 14 -2.61 -14.26 6.59
CA ILE A 14 -1.89 -13.25 5.82
C ILE A 14 -0.42 -13.69 5.74
N ARG A 15 0.05 -13.90 4.51
CA ARG A 15 1.41 -14.33 4.22
C ARG A 15 2.13 -13.27 3.41
N ILE A 16 3.33 -12.93 3.81
CA ILE A 16 4.23 -12.03 3.09
C ILE A 16 5.36 -12.85 2.47
N ASP A 17 5.61 -12.63 1.19
CA ASP A 17 6.74 -13.19 0.47
C ASP A 17 8.02 -12.38 0.73
N LEU A 18 9.16 -13.06 0.89
CA LEU A 18 10.45 -12.37 1.08
C LEU A 18 10.77 -11.43 -0.09
N SER A 19 10.38 -11.78 -1.32
CA SER A 19 10.57 -10.92 -2.49
C SER A 19 9.84 -9.58 -2.34
N LEU A 20 8.65 -9.56 -1.73
CA LEU A 20 7.93 -8.32 -1.44
C LEU A 20 8.72 -7.45 -0.46
N VAL A 21 9.25 -8.06 0.60
CA VAL A 21 10.06 -7.33 1.59
C VAL A 21 11.31 -6.74 0.95
N LEU A 22 11.96 -7.47 0.05
CA LEU A 22 13.12 -6.97 -0.69
C LEU A 22 12.76 -5.91 -1.74
N PHE A 23 11.54 -5.92 -2.25
CA PHE A 23 11.04 -4.95 -3.22
C PHE A 23 10.60 -3.64 -2.57
N LEU A 24 10.15 -3.66 -1.31
CA LEU A 24 9.69 -2.46 -0.59
C LEU A 24 10.75 -1.33 -0.53
N PRO A 25 12.03 -1.58 -0.22
CA PRO A 25 13.06 -0.53 -0.25
C PRO A 25 13.23 0.11 -1.63
N LEU A 26 13.16 -0.69 -2.70
CA LEU A 26 13.25 -0.20 -4.07
C LEU A 26 12.06 0.72 -4.39
N LEU A 27 10.86 0.30 -4.00
CA LEU A 27 9.65 1.08 -4.21
C LEU A 27 9.66 2.37 -3.38
N ALA A 28 10.12 2.31 -2.12
CA ALA A 28 10.25 3.49 -1.26
C ALA A 28 11.23 4.50 -1.83
N TRP A 29 12.39 4.04 -2.33
CA TRP A 29 13.35 4.91 -3.00
C TRP A 29 12.76 5.54 -4.27
N PHE A 30 12.04 4.75 -5.08
CA PHE A 30 11.42 5.26 -6.31
C PHE A 30 10.34 6.31 -6.02
N LEU A 31 9.40 6.02 -5.12
CA LEU A 31 8.30 6.91 -4.75
C LEU A 31 8.79 8.15 -3.97
N GLY A 32 9.87 8.01 -3.21
CA GLY A 32 10.53 9.12 -2.51
C GLY A 32 11.50 9.91 -3.38
N SER A 33 11.61 9.62 -4.67
CA SER A 33 12.48 10.39 -5.57
C SER A 33 11.92 11.79 -5.81
N GLU A 34 12.80 12.78 -5.99
CA GLU A 34 12.38 14.17 -6.12
C GLU A 34 11.38 14.37 -7.27
N ALA A 35 11.65 13.75 -8.43
CA ALA A 35 10.79 13.80 -9.60
C ALA A 35 9.38 13.23 -9.34
N GLN A 36 9.27 12.15 -8.55
CA GLN A 36 7.96 11.59 -8.20
C GLN A 36 7.21 12.51 -7.23
N ILE A 37 7.91 12.98 -6.18
CA ILE A 37 7.34 13.91 -5.20
C ILE A 37 6.83 15.19 -5.88
N ASP A 38 7.60 15.80 -6.76
CA ASP A 38 7.21 17.01 -7.49
C ASP A 38 6.00 16.77 -8.40
N THR A 39 5.97 15.63 -9.09
CA THR A 39 4.84 15.26 -9.95
C THR A 39 3.56 15.12 -9.14
N TYR A 40 3.60 14.36 -8.04
CA TYR A 40 2.42 14.15 -7.20
C TYR A 40 2.00 15.41 -6.47
N ALA A 41 2.94 16.18 -5.91
CA ALA A 41 2.66 17.44 -5.26
C ALA A 41 2.06 18.45 -6.24
N GLY A 42 2.52 18.49 -7.49
CA GLY A 42 1.93 19.32 -8.55
C GLY A 42 0.46 18.98 -8.83
N VAL A 43 0.14 17.69 -8.94
CA VAL A 43 -1.25 17.23 -9.13
C VAL A 43 -2.12 17.58 -7.92
N ILE A 44 -1.62 17.36 -6.71
CA ILE A 44 -2.37 17.64 -5.48
C ILE A 44 -2.57 19.16 -5.33
N ASN A 45 -1.53 19.96 -5.55
CA ASN A 45 -1.58 21.43 -5.48
C ASN A 45 -2.57 22.05 -6.47
N ALA A 46 -2.91 21.35 -7.55
CA ALA A 46 -3.92 21.81 -8.50
C ALA A 46 -5.36 21.72 -7.97
N VAL A 47 -5.61 20.92 -6.93
CA VAL A 47 -6.97 20.64 -6.42
C VAL A 47 -7.16 21.04 -4.96
N VAL A 48 -6.09 21.26 -4.20
CA VAL A 48 -6.19 21.69 -2.79
C VAL A 48 -6.23 23.22 -2.67
N PRO A 49 -6.98 23.79 -1.70
CA PRO A 49 -7.04 25.24 -1.48
C PRO A 49 -5.71 25.87 -1.05
N HIS A 50 -4.81 25.09 -0.47
CA HIS A 50 -3.51 25.52 0.03
C HIS A 50 -2.42 24.65 -0.57
N ALA A 51 -1.60 25.23 -1.44
CA ALA A 51 -0.51 24.52 -2.09
C ALA A 51 0.61 24.19 -1.08
N TYR A 52 1.12 22.98 -1.17
CA TYR A 52 2.32 22.54 -0.48
C TYR A 52 3.57 23.15 -1.15
N ASP A 53 4.51 23.61 -0.33
CA ASP A 53 5.84 23.98 -0.82
C ASP A 53 6.67 22.72 -1.05
N THR A 54 6.95 22.39 -2.32
CA THR A 54 7.70 21.19 -2.70
C THR A 54 9.13 21.21 -2.16
N ALA A 55 9.74 22.39 -1.96
CA ALA A 55 11.05 22.48 -1.35
C ALA A 55 11.05 21.89 0.06
N THR A 56 9.99 22.10 0.85
CA THR A 56 9.87 21.51 2.19
C THR A 56 9.74 19.99 2.15
N LEU A 57 9.11 19.44 1.11
CA LEU A 57 8.95 17.99 0.95
C LEU A 57 10.29 17.29 0.64
N HIS A 58 11.26 18.02 0.09
CA HIS A 58 12.60 17.50 -0.18
C HIS A 58 13.57 17.61 1.00
N THR A 59 13.18 18.34 2.06
CA THR A 59 14.10 18.60 3.18
C THR A 59 14.27 17.40 4.12
N GLY A 60 15.52 17.17 4.53
CA GLY A 60 15.86 16.20 5.58
C GLY A 60 15.41 14.77 5.22
N ALA A 61 14.65 14.15 6.13
CA ALA A 61 14.18 12.77 5.98
C ALA A 61 12.82 12.66 5.25
N ASN A 62 12.21 13.79 4.85
CA ASN A 62 10.87 13.80 4.26
C ASN A 62 10.74 12.93 3.01
N PRO A 63 11.69 12.92 2.05
CA PRO A 63 11.60 12.05 0.88
C PRO A 63 11.51 10.57 1.23
N TRP A 64 12.31 10.14 2.21
CA TRP A 64 12.30 8.76 2.70
C TRP A 64 11.00 8.42 3.43
N LEU A 65 10.49 9.33 4.27
CA LEU A 65 9.22 9.13 4.96
C LEU A 65 8.07 9.01 3.97
N ILE A 66 7.99 9.91 2.98
CA ILE A 66 6.99 9.89 1.92
C ILE A 66 7.08 8.58 1.14
N GLY A 67 8.27 8.21 0.68
CA GLY A 67 8.49 6.98 -0.08
C GLY A 67 8.10 5.71 0.68
N VAL A 68 8.53 5.57 1.94
CA VAL A 68 8.21 4.41 2.78
C VAL A 68 6.71 4.36 3.08
N LEU A 69 6.10 5.47 3.48
CA LEU A 69 4.67 5.51 3.76
C LEU A 69 3.84 5.20 2.51
N ALA A 70 4.21 5.75 1.35
CA ALA A 70 3.55 5.47 0.09
C ALA A 70 3.67 4.00 -0.32
N ALA A 71 4.86 3.40 -0.21
CA ALA A 71 5.08 1.99 -0.50
C ALA A 71 4.25 1.09 0.42
N VAL A 72 4.24 1.35 1.73
CA VAL A 72 3.45 0.60 2.71
C VAL A 72 1.95 0.77 2.43
N ALA A 73 1.49 2.00 2.20
CA ALA A 73 0.08 2.28 1.91
C ALA A 73 -0.40 1.61 0.63
N LEU A 74 0.43 1.56 -0.42
CA LEU A 74 0.12 0.87 -1.67
C LEU A 74 -0.17 -0.62 -1.42
N PHE A 75 0.74 -1.32 -0.74
CA PHE A 75 0.55 -2.74 -0.47
C PHE A 75 -0.53 -3.03 0.56
N ALA A 76 -0.71 -2.16 1.56
CA ALA A 76 -1.84 -2.24 2.46
C ALA A 76 -3.17 -2.11 1.70
N GLY A 77 -3.25 -1.18 0.75
CA GLY A 77 -4.40 -1.02 -0.14
C GLY A 77 -4.69 -2.26 -0.98
N VAL A 78 -3.66 -2.86 -1.58
CA VAL A 78 -3.79 -4.14 -2.30
C VAL A 78 -4.27 -5.25 -1.37
N ALA A 79 -3.69 -5.38 -0.18
CA ALA A 79 -4.11 -6.38 0.80
C ALA A 79 -5.59 -6.21 1.18
N ILE A 80 -6.04 -4.98 1.39
CA ILE A 80 -7.45 -4.66 1.67
C ILE A 80 -8.34 -4.99 0.45
N HIS A 81 -7.90 -4.67 -0.77
CA HIS A 81 -8.62 -5.00 -2.01
C HIS A 81 -8.85 -6.51 -2.14
N GLU A 82 -7.80 -7.30 -1.97
CA GLU A 82 -7.86 -8.77 -2.04
C GLU A 82 -8.70 -9.35 -0.91
N LEU A 83 -8.57 -8.82 0.31
CA LEU A 83 -9.39 -9.24 1.43
C LEU A 83 -10.88 -8.95 1.19
N GLY A 84 -11.20 -7.85 0.50
CA GLY A 84 -12.55 -7.54 0.06
C GLY A 84 -13.13 -8.59 -0.90
N HIS A 85 -12.31 -9.12 -1.83
CA HIS A 85 -12.71 -10.24 -2.68
C HIS A 85 -12.92 -11.51 -1.86
N ALA A 86 -11.99 -11.86 -0.98
CA ALA A 86 -12.09 -13.05 -0.14
C ALA A 86 -13.31 -13.02 0.78
N TYR A 87 -13.62 -11.86 1.38
CA TYR A 87 -14.82 -11.68 2.19
C TYR A 87 -16.11 -11.87 1.37
N ARG A 88 -16.19 -11.30 0.16
CA ARG A 88 -17.35 -11.50 -0.73
C ARG A 88 -17.47 -12.95 -1.21
N GLY A 89 -16.36 -13.58 -1.57
CA GLY A 89 -16.32 -14.99 -2.00
C GLY A 89 -16.72 -15.94 -0.87
N GLY A 90 -16.11 -15.82 0.31
CA GLY A 90 -16.44 -16.62 1.49
C GLY A 90 -17.85 -16.37 2.03
N ARG A 91 -18.47 -15.22 1.75
CA ARG A 91 -19.92 -15.02 1.99
C ARG A 91 -20.79 -15.78 0.99
N ARG A 92 -20.38 -15.90 -0.27
CA ARG A 92 -21.13 -16.67 -1.29
C ARG A 92 -21.09 -18.16 -1.00
N GLU A 93 -19.92 -18.73 -0.69
CA GLU A 93 -19.80 -20.16 -0.39
C GLU A 93 -20.68 -20.58 0.79
N ARG A 94 -20.70 -19.80 1.89
CA ARG A 94 -21.58 -20.06 3.05
C ARG A 94 -23.08 -20.02 2.76
N LEU A 95 -23.51 -19.29 1.72
CA LEU A 95 -24.92 -19.24 1.30
C LEU A 95 -25.33 -20.46 0.46
N PHE A 96 -24.38 -21.12 -0.22
CA PHE A 96 -24.63 -22.34 -0.99
C PHE A 96 -24.58 -23.60 -0.12
N THR A 97 -23.70 -23.65 0.89
CA THR A 97 -23.60 -24.81 1.79
C THR A 97 -24.80 -24.97 2.73
N HIS A 98 -25.62 -23.93 2.91
CA HIS A 98 -26.83 -23.95 3.73
C HIS A 98 -28.14 -24.16 2.95
N ARG A 99 -28.07 -24.38 1.62
CA ARG A 99 -29.22 -24.80 0.79
C ARG A 99 -28.91 -26.10 0.04
N VAL A 100 -28.69 -27.18 0.78
CA VAL A 100 -28.79 -28.55 0.27
C VAL A 100 -29.46 -29.41 1.33
#